data_AF-A0A060SHY8-F1
#
_entry.id   AF-A0A060SHY8-F1
#
_cell.length_a   1.000
_cell.length_b   1.000
_cell.length_c   1.000
_cell.angle_alpha   90.00
_cell.angle_beta   90.00
_cell.angle_gamma   90.00
#
_symmetry.space_group_name_H-M   'P 1'
#
loop_
_entity.id
_entity.type
_entity.pdbx_description
1 polymer ?
#
loop_
_entity_poly.entity_id
_entity_poly.type
_entity_poly.pdbx_seq_one_letter_code
_entity_poly.pdbx_strand_id
1 'polypeptide(L)'
;MNYTLTKWVVRLMLAGFNAAGLCVLRRAVSRRFGGPTSVLFVIITLTQFHLLFWMGRTLPNMFALLPGRSNVSLYLLVDRAPNSTRPSEKNVHRAIALLTFASVVFRAELALLLVPFTLQAIVRQYATISDVLKVGLLAGMLSVVATTLVDSYFWQKWPLWPELYGAYFNVFEGKSAEWGVSPYHTYFSSHLPKLLLSAAPLSALGALLDSRVRALLVPYIAFIFLISAVGHKEWRFIIYVVPVFNIAAARGANWLPKNSLFGRLSFLALAALIAANCFATFLLAKSSFANYPGGAALYAFNRVFMSEEHVHVHISNLAAQTGASLFLHSNAPPFLPGLDVGHPTNWVYNKTENLSLRALTDSKQITHLIAEIPALDSAVMDSWSPVAVVDGFDGWRLDRDVGQAFKVGVAEGLKALGNALVMLRSEKLVILRRKS
;
A
#
# COMPACT_ATOMS: atom_id res chain seq x y z
N MET A 1 2.39 1.89 -26.59
CA MET A 1 3.17 0.83 -25.88
C MET A 1 4.16 1.37 -24.84
N ASN A 2 4.73 2.59 -25.00
CA ASN A 2 5.88 3.05 -24.19
C ASN A 2 5.56 3.70 -22.82
N TYR A 3 4.39 4.33 -22.63
CA TYR A 3 3.97 4.85 -21.30
C TYR A 3 3.87 3.76 -20.24
N THR A 4 3.44 2.58 -20.66
CA THR A 4 3.37 1.40 -19.81
C THR A 4 4.77 0.97 -19.38
N LEU A 5 5.77 0.99 -20.28
CA LEU A 5 7.15 0.63 -19.97
C LEU A 5 7.77 1.58 -18.94
N THR A 6 7.64 2.90 -19.10
CA THR A 6 8.12 3.88 -18.12
C THR A 6 7.52 3.64 -16.73
N LYS A 7 6.22 3.36 -16.68
CA LYS A 7 5.53 3.00 -15.42
C LYS A 7 6.11 1.72 -14.81
N TRP A 8 6.37 0.68 -15.61
CA TRP A 8 6.99 -0.55 -15.10
C TRP A 8 8.40 -0.29 -14.55
N VAL A 9 9.22 0.48 -15.27
CA VAL A 9 10.59 0.82 -14.85
C VAL A 9 10.58 1.57 -13.53
N VAL A 10 9.79 2.65 -13.39
CA VAL A 10 9.70 3.42 -12.14
C VAL A 10 9.24 2.54 -10.98
N ARG A 11 8.26 1.67 -11.20
CA ARG A 11 7.76 0.74 -10.18
C ARG A 11 8.81 -0.31 -9.79
N LEU A 12 9.55 -0.84 -10.76
CA LEU A 12 10.62 -1.81 -10.52
C LEU A 12 11.79 -1.18 -9.78
N MET A 13 12.19 0.05 -10.14
CA MET A 13 13.21 0.81 -9.42
C MET A 13 12.78 1.03 -7.97
N LEU A 14 11.55 1.52 -7.76
CA LEU A 14 11.02 1.73 -6.41
C LEU A 14 10.99 0.40 -5.64
N ALA A 15 10.45 -0.67 -6.21
CA ALA A 15 10.44 -1.98 -5.57
C ALA A 15 11.85 -2.49 -5.26
N GLY A 16 12.82 -2.32 -6.17
CA GLY A 16 14.22 -2.71 -5.97
C GLY A 16 14.88 -1.97 -4.81
N PHE A 17 14.70 -0.65 -4.74
CA PHE A 17 15.18 0.15 -3.60
C PHE A 17 14.50 -0.27 -2.29
N ASN A 18 13.21 -0.55 -2.34
CA ASN A 18 12.44 -1.01 -1.19
C ASN A 18 12.96 -2.39 -0.70
N ALA A 19 13.22 -3.31 -1.62
CA ALA A 19 13.81 -4.61 -1.32
C ALA A 19 15.23 -4.50 -0.75
N ALA A 20 16.06 -3.58 -1.28
CA ALA A 20 17.40 -3.34 -0.77
C ALA A 20 17.38 -2.91 0.72
N GLY A 21 16.46 -2.03 1.11
CA GLY A 21 16.25 -1.64 2.50
C GLY A 21 15.90 -2.83 3.42
N LEU A 22 15.05 -3.74 2.96
CA LEU A 22 14.70 -4.97 3.69
C LEU A 22 15.89 -5.95 3.78
N CYS A 23 16.71 -6.04 2.73
CA CYS A 23 17.93 -6.84 2.73
C CYS A 23 18.97 -6.33 3.74
N VAL A 24 19.13 -5.01 3.84
CA VAL A 24 20.00 -4.37 4.83
C VAL A 24 19.46 -4.62 6.25
N LEU A 25 18.15 -4.48 6.45
CA LEU A 25 17.50 -4.80 7.73
C LEU A 25 17.68 -6.27 8.12
N ARG A 26 17.53 -7.21 7.17
CA ARG A 26 17.79 -8.64 7.37
C ARG A 26 19.20 -8.89 7.92
N ARG A 27 20.22 -8.20 7.38
CA ARG A 27 21.62 -8.33 7.85
C ARG A 27 21.78 -7.85 9.30
N ALA A 28 21.12 -6.76 9.68
CA ALA A 28 21.10 -6.29 11.07
C ALA A 28 20.39 -7.28 12.01
N VAL A 29 19.26 -7.85 11.58
CA VAL A 29 18.54 -8.87 12.34
C VAL A 29 19.41 -10.12 12.54
N SER A 30 20.11 -10.56 11.50
CA SER A 30 21.03 -11.71 11.59
C SER A 30 22.16 -11.45 12.60
N ARG A 31 22.73 -10.24 12.61
CA ARG A 31 23.78 -9.85 13.56
C ARG A 31 23.26 -9.74 14.99
N ARG A 32 22.02 -9.27 15.19
CA ARG A 32 21.46 -9.01 16.53
C ARG A 32 20.81 -10.24 17.17
N PHE A 33 20.03 -10.99 16.40
CA PHE A 33 19.17 -12.08 16.89
C PHE A 33 19.55 -13.46 16.34
N GLY A 34 20.53 -13.53 15.42
CA GLY A 34 21.04 -14.76 14.84
C GLY A 34 20.45 -15.12 13.48
N GLY A 35 21.12 -16.05 12.79
CA GLY A 35 20.75 -16.51 11.44
C GLY A 35 19.32 -17.06 11.31
N PRO A 36 18.85 -17.94 12.22
CA PRO A 36 17.50 -18.49 12.13
C PRO A 36 16.39 -17.43 12.20
N THR A 37 16.52 -16.44 13.08
CA THR A 37 15.59 -15.31 13.17
C THR A 37 15.60 -14.47 11.88
N SER A 38 16.77 -14.30 11.25
CA SER A 38 16.86 -13.62 9.96
C SER A 38 16.13 -14.37 8.84
N VAL A 39 16.19 -15.70 8.80
CA VAL A 39 15.47 -16.50 7.79
C VAL A 39 13.96 -16.40 8.01
N LEU A 40 13.51 -16.55 9.26
CA LEU A 40 12.09 -16.41 9.59
C LEU A 40 11.54 -15.01 9.28
N PHE A 41 12.33 -13.95 9.51
CA PHE A 41 11.98 -12.59 9.12
C PHE A 41 11.70 -12.48 7.61
N VAL A 42 12.54 -13.10 6.78
CA VAL A 42 12.36 -13.12 5.32
C VAL A 42 11.10 -13.90 4.95
N ILE A 43 10.90 -15.10 5.50
CA ILE A 43 9.72 -15.92 5.19
C ILE A 43 8.43 -15.19 5.56
N ILE A 44 8.35 -14.63 6.76
CA ILE A 44 7.17 -13.87 7.22
C ILE A 44 6.92 -12.67 6.30
N THR A 45 7.96 -11.92 5.96
CA THR A 45 7.85 -10.75 5.08
C THR A 45 7.42 -11.13 3.66
N LEU A 46 7.92 -12.26 3.13
CA LEU A 46 7.57 -12.74 1.79
C LEU A 46 6.14 -13.30 1.70
N THR A 47 5.59 -13.76 2.82
CA THR A 47 4.23 -14.31 2.88
C THR A 47 3.17 -13.27 3.19
N GLN A 48 3.54 -12.00 3.41
CA GLN A 48 2.61 -10.89 3.64
C GLN A 48 2.26 -10.15 2.35
N PHE A 49 0.96 -10.11 2.02
CA PHE A 49 0.46 -9.43 0.83
C PHE A 49 0.73 -7.92 0.81
N HIS A 50 0.36 -7.20 1.88
CA HIS A 50 0.29 -5.74 1.85
C HIS A 50 1.64 -5.08 1.58
N LEU A 51 2.71 -5.52 2.25
CA LEU A 51 4.02 -4.90 2.05
C LEU A 51 4.52 -5.07 0.61
N LEU A 52 4.46 -6.29 0.07
CA LEU A 52 4.97 -6.60 -1.27
C LEU A 52 4.10 -6.01 -2.39
N PHE A 53 2.79 -5.96 -2.19
CA PHE A 53 1.87 -5.40 -3.17
C PHE A 53 2.04 -3.88 -3.32
N TRP A 54 2.34 -3.19 -2.23
CA TRP A 54 2.44 -1.73 -2.21
C TRP A 54 3.86 -1.21 -2.44
N MET A 55 4.93 -1.97 -2.15
CA MET A 55 6.32 -1.51 -2.24
C MET A 55 6.74 -0.91 -3.60
N GLY A 56 6.11 -1.35 -4.70
CA GLY A 56 6.40 -0.83 -6.05
C GLY A 56 5.51 0.33 -6.48
N ARG A 57 4.52 0.74 -5.67
CA ARG A 57 3.57 1.80 -6.02
C ARG A 57 4.09 3.16 -5.55
N THR A 58 3.94 4.18 -6.38
CA THR A 58 4.39 5.56 -6.16
C THR A 58 3.52 6.30 -5.14
N LEU A 59 3.38 5.72 -3.95
CA LEU A 59 2.76 6.36 -2.80
C LEU A 59 3.84 7.01 -1.95
N PRO A 60 3.62 8.22 -1.41
CA PRO A 60 4.58 8.85 -0.51
C PRO A 60 4.93 7.97 0.71
N ASN A 61 3.99 7.14 1.19
CA ASN A 61 4.29 6.14 2.23
C ASN A 61 5.44 5.22 1.85
N MET A 62 5.49 4.75 0.59
CA MET A 62 6.49 3.77 0.15
C MET A 62 7.86 4.44 -0.04
N PHE A 63 7.87 5.71 -0.45
CA PHE A 63 9.09 6.53 -0.46
C PHE A 63 9.63 6.76 0.96
N ALA A 64 8.73 6.96 1.93
CA ALA A 64 9.09 7.12 3.33
C ALA A 64 9.51 5.79 4.01
N LEU A 65 8.94 4.66 3.57
CA LEU A 65 9.07 3.33 4.18
C LEU A 65 10.46 2.71 4.03
N LEU A 66 11.02 2.57 2.81
CA LEU A 66 12.11 1.59 2.60
C LEU A 66 13.45 2.12 2.05
N PRO A 67 13.57 2.96 1.00
CA PRO A 67 14.90 3.35 0.52
C PRO A 67 15.66 4.31 1.45
N GLY A 68 14.96 5.14 2.22
CA GLY A 68 15.59 6.31 2.84
C GLY A 68 15.70 6.28 4.35
N ARG A 69 14.59 6.02 5.06
CA ARG A 69 14.41 6.70 6.36
C ARG A 69 13.85 5.83 7.49
N SER A 70 12.65 5.23 7.40
CA SER A 70 12.15 4.42 8.54
C SER A 70 12.83 3.05 8.68
N ASN A 71 13.12 2.36 7.56
CA ASN A 71 13.85 1.10 7.64
C ASN A 71 15.35 1.28 7.84
N VAL A 72 15.93 2.36 7.30
CA VAL A 72 17.34 2.70 7.54
C VAL A 72 17.52 3.17 8.98
N SER A 73 16.60 3.97 9.54
CA SER A 73 16.62 4.32 10.96
C SER A 73 16.47 3.07 11.82
N LEU A 74 15.54 2.17 11.49
CA LEU A 74 15.41 0.88 12.17
C LEU A 74 16.67 0.03 12.04
N TYR A 75 17.29 -0.04 10.86
CA TYR A 75 18.55 -0.73 10.64
C TYR A 75 19.65 -0.16 11.54
N LEU A 76 19.83 1.17 11.57
CA LEU A 76 20.83 1.84 12.40
C LEU A 76 20.64 1.55 13.90
N LEU A 77 19.41 1.29 14.31
CA LEU A 77 19.07 0.89 15.67
C LEU A 77 19.30 -0.59 15.91
N VAL A 78 18.92 -1.47 14.98
CA VAL A 78 19.01 -2.92 15.14
C VAL A 78 20.43 -3.41 14.92
N ASP A 79 21.22 -2.72 14.09
CA ASP A 79 22.60 -3.09 13.77
C ASP A 79 23.54 -2.90 14.96
N ARG A 80 23.65 -3.94 15.78
CA ARG A 80 24.53 -3.99 16.94
C ARG A 80 24.91 -5.42 17.28
N ALA A 81 26.06 -5.58 17.92
CA ALA A 81 26.51 -6.89 18.43
C ALA A 81 25.44 -7.50 19.37
N PRO A 82 25.32 -8.84 19.45
CA PRO A 82 24.30 -9.51 20.25
C PRO A 82 24.25 -9.09 21.73
N ASN A 83 25.41 -8.74 22.31
CA ASN A 83 25.54 -8.38 23.73
C ASN A 83 25.44 -6.87 24.00
N SER A 84 25.42 -6.03 22.95
CA SER A 84 25.35 -4.58 23.15
C SER A 84 23.97 -4.16 23.67
N THR A 85 23.92 -3.47 24.80
CA THR A 85 22.69 -2.97 25.41
C THR A 85 22.30 -1.58 24.88
N ARG A 86 23.26 -0.83 24.30
CA ARG A 86 23.06 0.55 23.84
C ARG A 86 23.38 0.71 22.34
N PRO A 87 22.55 1.41 21.57
CA PRO A 87 22.91 1.82 20.22
C PRO A 87 24.02 2.88 20.26
N SER A 88 24.80 3.01 19.18
CA SER A 88 25.76 4.11 19.04
C SER A 88 25.01 5.44 18.92
N GLU A 89 25.46 6.45 19.66
CA GLU A 89 24.90 7.80 19.65
C GLU A 89 24.84 8.39 18.23
N LYS A 90 25.90 8.19 17.42
CA LYS A 90 25.94 8.61 16.01
C LYS A 90 24.82 7.97 15.18
N ASN A 91 24.50 6.70 15.44
CA ASN A 91 23.45 6.00 14.73
C ASN A 91 22.07 6.47 15.16
N VAL A 92 21.88 6.82 16.45
CA VAL A 92 20.64 7.41 16.96
C VAL A 92 20.43 8.80 16.34
N HIS A 93 21.44 9.65 16.28
CA HIS A 93 21.35 10.96 15.63
C HIS A 93 21.03 10.84 14.14
N ARG A 94 21.68 9.93 13.41
CA ARG A 94 21.34 9.64 12.01
C ARG A 94 19.90 9.15 11.86
N ALA A 95 19.42 8.27 12.74
CA ALA A 95 18.05 7.78 12.73
C ALA A 95 17.03 8.92 12.94
N ILE A 96 17.29 9.84 13.90
CA ILE A 96 16.46 11.02 14.16
C ILE A 96 16.45 11.95 12.93
N ALA A 97 17.62 12.24 12.35
CA ALA A 97 17.72 13.11 11.18
C ALA A 97 16.97 12.53 9.97
N LEU A 98 17.10 11.22 9.74
CA LEU A 98 16.39 10.51 8.67
C LEU A 98 14.88 10.51 8.90
N LEU A 99 14.40 10.23 10.10
CA LEU A 99 12.96 10.29 10.41
C LEU A 99 12.40 11.71 10.29
N THR A 100 13.16 12.72 10.73
CA THR A 100 12.79 14.15 10.60
C THR A 100 12.67 14.56 9.14
N PHE A 101 13.62 14.16 8.29
CA PHE A 101 13.50 14.41 6.86
C PHE A 101 12.23 13.76 6.31
N ALA A 102 11.98 12.50 6.66
CA ALA A 102 10.83 11.77 6.12
C ALA A 102 9.51 12.43 6.51
N SER A 103 9.43 12.96 7.75
CA SER A 103 8.24 13.67 8.21
C SER A 103 8.02 14.99 7.49
N VAL A 104 9.09 15.72 7.17
CA VAL A 104 8.99 17.06 6.55
C VAL A 104 8.73 17.00 5.04
N VAL A 105 9.36 16.05 4.35
CA VAL A 105 9.37 16.01 2.87
C VAL A 105 8.33 15.04 2.30
N PHE A 106 8.09 13.91 2.96
CA PHE A 106 7.24 12.87 2.38
C PHE A 106 5.89 12.75 3.07
N ARG A 107 5.87 12.73 4.41
CA ARG A 107 4.67 12.41 5.19
C ARG A 107 4.70 12.93 6.62
N ALA A 108 3.89 13.93 6.90
CA ALA A 108 3.73 14.52 8.23
C ALA A 108 3.35 13.51 9.32
N GLU A 109 2.63 12.42 9.01
CA GLU A 109 2.25 11.43 10.04
C GLU A 109 3.46 10.75 10.71
N LEU A 110 4.62 10.70 10.04
CA LEU A 110 5.85 10.16 10.63
C LEU A 110 6.38 10.99 11.79
N ALA A 111 5.96 12.25 11.94
CA ALA A 111 6.26 13.04 13.13
C ALA A 111 5.71 12.37 14.40
N LEU A 112 4.55 11.69 14.30
CA LEU A 112 3.96 10.93 15.40
C LEU A 112 4.78 9.69 15.78
N LEU A 113 5.66 9.19 14.90
CA LEU A 113 6.63 8.14 15.21
C LEU A 113 7.94 8.73 15.77
N LEU A 114 8.35 9.90 15.27
CA LEU A 114 9.55 10.61 15.73
C LEU A 114 9.45 10.99 17.22
N VAL A 115 8.29 11.44 17.68
CA VAL A 115 8.05 11.84 19.09
C VAL A 115 8.33 10.69 20.08
N PRO A 116 7.66 9.53 20.01
CA PRO A 116 7.91 8.45 20.96
C PRO A 116 9.31 7.84 20.80
N PHE A 117 9.89 7.89 19.59
CA PHE A 117 11.25 7.44 19.35
C PHE A 117 12.31 8.33 20.04
N THR A 118 12.20 9.65 19.88
CA THR A 118 13.09 10.62 20.54
C THR A 118 12.92 10.61 22.05
N LEU A 119 11.68 10.50 22.54
CA LEU A 119 11.39 10.35 23.97
C LEU A 119 12.06 9.09 24.53
N GLN A 120 11.95 7.95 23.84
CA GLN A 120 12.62 6.73 24.26
C GLN A 120 14.15 6.89 24.27
N ALA A 121 14.73 7.56 23.26
CA ALA A 121 16.17 7.82 23.20
C ALA A 121 16.65 8.67 24.38
N ILE A 122 15.88 9.69 24.79
CA ILE A 122 16.18 10.54 25.94
C ILE A 122 16.04 9.75 27.25
N VAL A 123 14.92 9.05 27.46
CA VAL A 123 14.66 8.27 28.68
C VAL A 123 15.70 7.16 28.88
N ARG A 124 16.17 6.54 27.80
CA ARG A 124 17.21 5.50 27.84
C ARG A 124 18.63 6.07 27.87
N GLN A 125 18.78 7.40 27.90
CA GLN A 125 20.06 8.11 27.87
C GLN A 125 20.93 7.72 26.67
N TYR A 126 20.31 7.51 25.51
CA TYR A 126 20.99 7.25 24.24
C TYR A 126 21.36 8.55 23.51
N ALA A 127 20.67 9.64 23.80
CA ALA A 127 20.93 10.98 23.29
C ALA A 127 20.52 12.02 24.35
N THR A 128 21.19 13.17 24.37
CA THR A 128 20.79 14.28 25.24
C THR A 128 19.68 15.11 24.58
N ILE A 129 18.90 15.85 25.37
CA ILE A 129 17.87 16.76 24.86
C ILE A 129 18.48 17.79 23.90
N SER A 130 19.67 18.31 24.24
CA SER A 130 20.38 19.29 23.40
C SER A 130 20.72 18.71 22.03
N ASP A 131 21.23 17.47 21.98
CA ASP A 131 21.62 16.85 20.72
C ASP A 131 20.41 16.52 19.86
N VAL A 132 19.33 16.02 20.47
CA VAL A 132 18.06 15.77 19.76
C VAL A 132 17.52 17.05 19.15
N LEU A 133 17.52 18.17 19.88
CA LEU A 133 17.07 19.46 19.37
C LEU A 133 17.97 19.98 18.25
N LYS A 134 19.31 19.93 18.42
CA LYS A 134 20.27 20.36 17.38
C LYS A 134 20.11 19.55 16.10
N VAL A 135 20.09 18.23 16.22
CA VAL A 135 19.96 17.32 15.07
C VAL A 135 18.60 17.47 14.41
N GLY A 136 17.53 17.54 15.20
CA GLY A 136 16.16 17.73 14.70
C GLY A 136 15.97 19.07 13.99
N LEU A 137 16.45 20.17 14.57
CA LEU A 137 16.36 21.50 13.97
C LEU A 137 17.20 21.60 12.68
N LEU A 138 18.45 21.14 12.70
CA LEU A 138 19.30 21.17 11.51
C LEU A 138 18.72 20.30 10.39
N ALA A 139 18.31 19.07 10.69
CA ALA A 139 17.69 18.20 9.70
C ALA A 139 16.37 18.77 9.19
N GLY A 140 15.53 19.31 10.08
CA GLY A 140 14.26 19.93 9.75
C GLY A 140 14.43 21.15 8.83
N MET A 141 15.31 22.08 9.17
CA MET A 141 15.57 23.27 8.35
C MET A 141 16.10 22.90 6.95
N LEU A 142 17.09 22.01 6.88
CA LEU A 142 17.62 21.53 5.60
C LEU A 142 16.54 20.83 4.76
N SER A 143 15.66 20.06 5.41
CA SER A 143 14.54 19.41 4.74
C SER A 143 13.49 20.38 4.25
N VAL A 144 13.14 21.41 5.03
CA VAL A 144 12.20 22.48 4.63
C VAL A 144 12.73 23.24 3.43
N VAL A 145 14.01 23.64 3.46
CA VAL A 145 14.66 24.31 2.33
C VAL A 145 14.62 23.42 1.08
N ALA A 146 14.94 22.12 1.23
CA ALA A 146 14.93 21.19 0.11
C ALA A 146 13.52 20.98 -0.51
N THR A 147 12.48 20.76 0.31
CA THR A 147 11.10 20.59 -0.18
C THR A 147 10.59 21.88 -0.81
N THR A 148 10.83 23.04 -0.18
CA THR A 148 10.38 24.31 -0.75
C THR A 148 11.06 24.61 -2.09
N LEU A 149 12.36 24.33 -2.25
CA LEU A 149 13.04 24.54 -3.53
C LEU A 149 12.52 23.62 -4.64
N VAL A 150 12.40 22.32 -4.35
CA VAL A 150 12.01 21.32 -5.35
C VAL A 150 10.52 21.43 -5.68
N ASP A 151 9.67 21.49 -4.66
CA ASP A 151 8.22 21.45 -4.85
C ASP A 151 7.68 22.76 -5.42
N SER A 152 8.24 23.91 -5.03
CA SER A 152 7.84 25.19 -5.64
C SER A 152 8.20 25.26 -7.12
N TYR A 153 9.31 24.63 -7.53
CA TYR A 153 9.67 24.51 -8.93
C TYR A 153 8.67 23.64 -9.70
N PHE A 154 8.33 22.45 -9.19
CA PHE A 154 7.37 21.58 -9.90
C PHE A 154 5.94 22.11 -9.90
N TRP A 155 5.52 22.79 -8.84
CA TRP A 155 4.17 23.35 -8.72
C TRP A 155 4.05 24.78 -9.29
N GLN A 156 5.14 25.37 -9.76
CA GLN A 156 5.18 26.73 -10.30
C GLN A 156 4.57 27.77 -9.34
N LYS A 157 4.74 27.57 -8.03
CA LYS A 157 4.20 28.42 -6.97
C LYS A 157 5.25 28.60 -5.88
N TRP A 158 5.67 29.83 -5.64
CA TRP A 158 6.71 30.16 -4.66
C TRP A 158 6.16 31.01 -3.50
N PRO A 159 6.40 30.66 -2.21
CA PRO A 159 6.93 29.39 -1.70
C PRO A 159 5.84 28.35 -1.46
N LEU A 160 6.10 27.09 -1.79
CA LEU A 160 5.22 25.95 -1.51
C LEU A 160 5.93 24.92 -0.63
N TRP A 161 5.32 24.59 0.52
CA TRP A 161 5.67 23.42 1.32
C TRP A 161 4.46 22.48 1.38
N PRO A 162 4.43 21.41 0.55
CA PRO A 162 3.25 20.57 0.38
C PRO A 162 2.73 19.95 1.68
N GLU A 163 3.62 19.44 2.52
CA GLU A 163 3.22 18.79 3.77
C GLU A 163 2.65 19.79 4.80
N LEU A 164 3.11 21.05 4.81
CA LEU A 164 2.52 22.08 5.68
C LEU A 164 1.09 22.43 5.22
N TYR A 165 0.88 22.62 3.91
CA TYR A 165 -0.46 22.84 3.36
C TYR A 165 -1.37 21.62 3.62
N GLY A 166 -0.84 20.41 3.43
CA GLY A 166 -1.55 19.17 3.73
C GLY A 166 -1.91 19.03 5.21
N ALA A 167 -1.00 19.38 6.13
CA ALA A 167 -1.27 19.39 7.56
C ALA A 167 -2.31 20.45 7.95
N TYR A 168 -2.20 21.66 7.38
CA TYR A 168 -3.17 22.73 7.60
C TYR A 168 -4.57 22.31 7.13
N PHE A 169 -4.71 21.85 5.90
CA PHE A 169 -5.99 21.40 5.34
C PHE A 169 -6.59 20.21 6.10
N ASN A 170 -5.78 19.20 6.44
CA ASN A 170 -6.31 17.96 7.02
C ASN A 170 -6.54 18.04 8.54
N VAL A 171 -5.67 18.74 9.26
CA VAL A 171 -5.68 18.81 10.73
C VAL A 171 -6.35 20.08 11.22
N PHE A 172 -6.02 21.25 10.65
CA PHE A 172 -6.56 22.53 11.11
C PHE A 172 -7.96 22.79 10.56
N GLU A 173 -8.19 22.56 9.26
CA GLU A 173 -9.55 22.71 8.68
C GLU A 173 -10.47 21.50 8.96
N GLY A 174 -9.96 20.41 9.56
CA GLY A 174 -10.76 19.25 9.93
C GLY A 174 -11.35 18.43 8.78
N LYS A 175 -11.01 18.75 7.53
CA LYS A 175 -11.52 18.07 6.33
C LYS A 175 -11.08 16.62 6.17
N SER A 176 -10.18 16.14 7.03
CA SER A 176 -9.90 14.71 7.13
C SER A 176 -11.17 13.89 7.44
N ALA A 177 -12.15 14.45 8.15
CA ALA A 177 -13.41 13.76 8.45
C ALA A 177 -14.28 13.47 7.21
N GLU A 178 -14.16 14.27 6.14
CA GLU A 178 -14.93 14.11 4.90
C GLU A 178 -14.56 12.82 4.16
N TRP A 179 -13.35 12.31 4.38
CA TRP A 179 -12.86 11.04 3.81
C TRP A 179 -13.33 9.81 4.61
N GLY A 180 -14.24 10.01 5.57
CA GLY A 180 -14.81 8.97 6.42
C GLY A 180 -14.10 8.84 7.76
N VAL A 181 -14.89 8.65 8.81
CA VAL A 181 -14.41 8.51 10.20
C VAL A 181 -14.55 7.06 10.65
N SER A 182 -13.51 6.54 11.29
CA SER A 182 -13.51 5.21 11.89
C SER A 182 -13.24 5.27 13.39
N PRO A 183 -13.77 4.34 14.21
CA PRO A 183 -13.51 4.27 15.64
C PRO A 183 -12.02 4.28 15.99
N TYR A 184 -11.66 4.75 17.19
CA TYR A 184 -10.25 4.83 17.62
C TYR A 184 -9.52 3.48 17.58
N HIS A 185 -10.23 2.39 17.88
CA HIS A 185 -9.65 1.04 17.96
C HIS A 185 -9.42 0.37 16.59
N THR A 186 -9.87 0.96 15.48
CA THR A 186 -9.81 0.37 14.13
C THR A 186 -8.39 -0.01 13.69
N TYR A 187 -7.38 0.74 14.13
CA TYR A 187 -5.99 0.36 13.86
C TYR A 187 -5.60 -0.97 14.51
N PHE A 188 -6.03 -1.20 15.75
CA PHE A 188 -5.74 -2.43 16.47
C PHE A 188 -6.65 -3.59 16.07
N SER A 189 -7.93 -3.34 15.82
CA SER A 189 -8.91 -4.39 15.53
C SER A 189 -8.89 -4.85 14.07
N SER A 190 -8.68 -3.94 13.12
CA SER A 190 -8.83 -4.24 11.69
C SER A 190 -7.53 -4.09 10.91
N HIS A 191 -6.84 -2.95 11.02
CA HIS A 191 -5.68 -2.70 10.16
C HIS A 191 -4.44 -3.51 10.56
N LEU A 192 -4.10 -3.58 11.84
CA LEU A 192 -2.92 -4.30 12.31
C LEU A 192 -3.01 -5.81 12.04
N PRO A 193 -4.14 -6.51 12.33
CA PRO A 193 -4.30 -7.91 11.96
C PRO A 193 -4.26 -8.13 10.45
N LYS A 194 -4.87 -7.24 9.66
CA LYS A 194 -4.86 -7.30 8.20
C LYS A 194 -3.47 -7.14 7.59
N LEU A 195 -2.63 -6.29 8.19
CA LEU A 195 -1.25 -6.06 7.74
C LEU A 195 -0.32 -7.20 8.15
N LEU A 196 -0.43 -7.67 9.40
CA LEU A 196 0.52 -8.61 9.98
C LEU A 196 0.16 -10.07 9.70
N LEU A 197 -1.12 -10.40 9.52
CA LEU A 197 -1.61 -11.78 9.40
C LEU A 197 -1.05 -12.63 10.57
N SER A 198 -0.41 -13.78 10.28
CA SER A 198 0.19 -14.61 11.33
C SER A 198 1.36 -13.97 12.08
N ALA A 199 1.92 -12.85 11.60
CA ALA A 199 2.94 -12.12 12.33
C ALA A 199 2.37 -11.44 13.58
N ALA A 200 1.06 -11.15 13.66
CA ALA A 200 0.46 -10.54 14.84
C ALA A 200 0.62 -11.41 16.10
N PRO A 201 0.10 -12.66 16.17
CA PRO A 201 0.27 -13.51 17.35
C PRO A 201 1.74 -13.84 17.64
N LEU A 202 2.55 -14.06 16.60
CA LEU A 202 3.99 -14.33 16.77
C LEU A 202 4.75 -13.11 17.33
N SER A 203 4.37 -11.90 16.95
CA SER A 203 4.98 -10.66 17.44
C SER A 203 4.69 -10.43 18.93
N ALA A 204 3.48 -10.76 19.37
CA ALA A 204 3.11 -10.72 20.79
C ALA A 204 3.96 -11.72 21.60
N LEU A 205 4.12 -12.95 21.08
CA LEU A 205 5.02 -13.94 21.67
C LEU A 205 6.46 -13.42 21.77
N GLY A 206 6.99 -12.81 20.70
CA GLY A 206 8.32 -12.19 20.70
C GLY A 206 8.47 -11.05 21.73
N ALA A 207 7.44 -10.22 21.91
CA ALA A 207 7.43 -9.12 22.87
C ALA A 207 7.40 -9.58 24.34
N LEU A 208 6.72 -10.70 24.61
CA LEU A 208 6.66 -11.33 25.93
C LEU A 208 8.01 -11.96 26.30
N LEU A 209 8.64 -12.66 25.36
CA LEU A 209 9.83 -13.47 25.61
C LEU A 209 11.14 -12.69 25.58
N ASP A 210 11.24 -11.60 24.80
CA ASP A 210 12.50 -10.88 24.60
C ASP A 210 12.35 -9.37 24.89
N SER A 211 13.03 -8.92 25.95
CA SER A 211 13.05 -7.51 26.36
C SER A 211 13.65 -6.58 25.30
N ARG A 212 14.55 -7.11 24.44
CA ARG A 212 15.17 -6.36 23.34
C ARG A 212 14.14 -6.08 22.24
N VAL A 213 13.28 -7.05 21.94
CA VAL A 213 12.17 -6.90 20.99
C VAL A 213 11.13 -5.93 21.54
N ARG A 214 10.79 -6.06 22.83
CA ARG A 214 9.88 -5.13 23.49
C ARG A 214 10.37 -3.69 23.42
N ALA A 215 11.67 -3.45 23.66
CA ALA A 215 12.26 -2.12 23.51
C ALA A 215 12.13 -1.57 22.07
N LEU A 216 12.23 -2.41 21.04
CA LEU A 216 12.03 -1.98 19.65
C LEU A 216 10.56 -1.66 19.32
N LEU A 217 9.60 -2.38 19.92
CA LEU A 217 8.17 -2.22 19.62
C LEU A 217 7.53 -1.00 20.28
N VAL A 218 8.01 -0.58 21.46
CA VAL A 218 7.44 0.53 22.24
C VAL A 218 7.15 1.79 21.41
N PRO A 219 8.11 2.37 20.65
CA PRO A 219 7.84 3.59 19.89
C PRO A 219 6.81 3.39 18.76
N TYR A 220 6.74 2.20 18.17
CA TYR A 220 5.79 1.88 17.11
C TYR A 220 4.38 1.63 17.66
N ILE A 221 4.26 1.01 18.83
CA ILE A 221 2.98 0.86 19.52
C ILE A 221 2.45 2.23 19.96
N ALA A 222 3.31 3.07 20.55
CA ALA A 222 2.96 4.44 20.92
C ALA A 222 2.51 5.26 19.70
N PHE A 223 3.21 5.12 18.57
CA PHE A 223 2.80 5.72 17.30
C PHE A 223 1.39 5.29 16.86
N ILE A 224 1.05 3.99 16.94
CA ILE A 224 -0.30 3.50 16.60
C ILE A 224 -1.35 4.13 17.53
N PHE A 225 -1.06 4.27 18.83
CA PHE A 225 -1.96 4.95 19.76
C PHE A 225 -2.17 6.43 19.42
N LEU A 226 -1.09 7.16 19.12
CA LEU A 226 -1.15 8.57 18.76
C LEU A 226 -1.96 8.80 17.48
N ILE A 227 -1.69 8.01 16.43
CA ILE A 227 -2.41 8.16 15.15
C ILE A 227 -3.86 7.66 15.23
N SER A 228 -4.19 6.82 16.20
CA SER A 228 -5.57 6.37 16.43
C SER A 228 -6.53 7.49 16.84
N ALA A 229 -5.99 8.61 17.33
CA ALA A 229 -6.78 9.81 17.63
C ALA A 229 -7.29 10.53 16.36
N VAL A 230 -6.70 10.26 15.19
CA VAL A 230 -7.14 10.86 13.92
C VAL A 230 -8.44 10.19 13.46
N GLY A 231 -9.44 10.99 13.06
CA GLY A 231 -10.76 10.49 12.63
C GLY A 231 -10.67 9.59 11.40
N HIS A 232 -9.98 10.06 10.36
CA HIS A 232 -9.71 9.28 9.14
C HIS A 232 -8.57 8.30 9.36
N LYS A 233 -8.84 7.03 9.06
CA LYS A 233 -7.90 5.93 9.29
C LYS A 233 -7.68 5.13 8.02
N GLU A 234 -6.43 4.98 7.67
CA GLU A 234 -6.01 4.12 6.57
C GLU A 234 -4.83 3.27 6.99
N TRP A 235 -4.80 2.03 6.50
CA TRP A 235 -3.72 1.08 6.78
C TRP A 235 -2.34 1.60 6.33
N ARG A 236 -2.30 2.47 5.31
CA ARG A 236 -1.05 3.00 4.76
C ARG A 236 -0.29 3.87 5.75
N PHE A 237 -0.99 4.60 6.63
CA PHE A 237 -0.33 5.45 7.62
C PHE A 237 0.47 4.65 8.64
N ILE A 238 0.11 3.39 8.90
CA ILE A 238 0.82 2.52 9.85
C ILE A 238 1.74 1.49 9.18
N ILE A 239 1.95 1.53 7.87
CA ILE A 239 2.75 0.49 7.19
C ILE A 239 4.21 0.44 7.68
N TYR A 240 4.71 1.53 8.26
CA TYR A 240 6.04 1.63 8.88
C TYR A 240 6.26 0.67 10.05
N VAL A 241 5.19 0.17 10.68
CA VAL A 241 5.28 -0.77 11.79
C VAL A 241 5.59 -2.20 11.33
N VAL A 242 5.20 -2.56 10.09
CA VAL A 242 5.24 -3.95 9.60
C VAL A 242 6.63 -4.57 9.73
N PRO A 243 7.74 -3.93 9.30
CA PRO A 243 9.07 -4.54 9.42
C PRO A 243 9.47 -4.83 10.86
N VAL A 244 9.11 -4.00 11.83
CA VAL A 244 9.46 -4.19 13.26
C VAL A 244 8.65 -5.34 13.86
N PHE A 245 7.35 -5.37 13.57
CA PHE A 245 6.49 -6.47 14.02
C PHE A 245 6.91 -7.81 13.39
N ASN A 246 7.43 -7.81 12.16
CA ASN A 246 8.01 -9.01 11.54
C ASN A 246 9.29 -9.47 12.24
N ILE A 247 10.15 -8.54 12.70
CA ILE A 247 11.33 -8.89 13.52
C ILE A 247 10.88 -9.53 14.83
N ALA A 248 9.88 -8.94 15.49
CA ALA A 248 9.32 -9.48 16.72
C ALA A 248 8.73 -10.88 16.51
N ALA A 249 7.96 -11.06 15.43
CA ALA A 249 7.37 -12.34 15.05
C ALA A 249 8.43 -13.41 14.76
N ALA A 250 9.48 -13.06 14.01
CA ALA A 250 10.58 -13.96 13.71
C ALA A 250 11.36 -14.36 14.96
N ARG A 251 11.49 -13.45 15.94
CA ARG A 251 12.13 -13.75 17.22
C ARG A 251 11.27 -14.67 18.09
N GLY A 252 9.97 -14.41 18.18
CA GLY A 252 9.01 -15.27 18.87
C GLY A 252 8.98 -16.68 18.29
N ALA A 253 8.93 -16.80 16.96
CA ALA A 253 8.95 -18.08 16.27
C ALA A 253 10.26 -18.86 16.49
N ASN A 254 11.42 -18.18 16.52
CA ASN A 254 12.70 -18.85 16.77
C ASN A 254 12.89 -19.33 18.22
N TRP A 255 12.12 -18.78 19.16
CA TRP A 255 12.20 -19.19 20.57
C TRP A 255 11.47 -20.51 20.86
N LEU A 256 10.57 -20.94 19.95
CA LEU A 256 9.80 -22.17 20.13
C LEU A 256 10.73 -23.39 20.30
N PRO A 257 10.46 -24.26 21.30
CA PRO A 257 11.29 -25.42 21.56
C PRO A 257 11.25 -26.38 20.36
N LYS A 258 12.34 -27.11 20.13
CA LYS A 258 12.47 -28.01 18.95
C LYS A 258 12.34 -29.49 19.29
N ASN A 259 12.66 -29.87 20.53
CA ASN A 259 12.89 -31.26 20.90
C ASN A 259 11.77 -31.90 21.75
N SER A 260 10.73 -31.15 22.11
CA SER A 260 9.58 -31.66 22.89
C SER A 260 8.37 -31.92 22.00
N LEU A 261 7.39 -32.70 22.49
CA LEU A 261 6.08 -32.84 21.82
C LEU A 261 5.45 -31.46 21.58
N PHE A 262 5.49 -30.59 22.60
CA PHE A 262 5.08 -29.20 22.49
C PHE A 262 5.85 -28.45 21.39
N GLY A 263 7.15 -28.71 21.24
CA GLY A 263 7.97 -28.15 20.17
C GLY A 263 7.57 -28.61 18.77
N ARG A 264 7.29 -29.91 18.60
CA ARG A 264 6.78 -30.46 17.33
C ARG A 264 5.42 -29.86 16.96
N LEU A 265 4.51 -29.76 17.93
CA LEU A 265 3.22 -29.11 17.74
C LEU A 265 3.36 -27.61 17.42
N SER A 266 4.28 -26.92 18.09
CA SER A 266 4.58 -25.50 17.82
C SER A 266 5.17 -25.27 16.44
N PHE A 267 6.04 -26.19 15.97
CA PHE A 267 6.58 -26.16 14.61
C PHE A 267 5.49 -26.41 13.56
N LEU A 268 4.62 -27.40 13.79
CA LEU A 268 3.45 -27.65 12.93
C LEU A 268 2.52 -26.43 12.89
N ALA A 269 2.26 -25.79 14.03
CA ALA A 269 1.47 -24.56 14.10
C ALA A 269 2.13 -23.41 13.32
N LEU A 270 3.45 -23.22 13.45
CA LEU A 270 4.19 -22.22 12.66
C LEU A 270 4.11 -22.50 11.16
N ALA A 271 4.29 -23.76 10.75
CA ALA A 271 4.17 -24.16 9.35
C ALA A 271 2.76 -23.91 8.81
N ALA A 272 1.71 -24.25 9.58
CA ALA A 272 0.33 -23.99 9.24
C ALA A 272 0.04 -22.47 9.14
N LEU A 273 0.58 -21.66 10.03
CA LEU A 273 0.47 -20.19 9.98
C LEU A 273 1.14 -19.58 8.74
N ILE A 274 2.30 -20.10 8.33
CA ILE A 274 2.98 -19.67 7.10
C ILE A 274 2.17 -20.10 5.87
N ALA A 275 1.66 -21.34 5.85
CA ALA A 275 0.80 -21.82 4.76
C ALA A 275 -0.50 -21.00 4.66
N ALA A 276 -1.12 -20.66 5.79
CA ALA A 276 -2.28 -19.78 5.84
C ALA A 276 -1.97 -18.37 5.33
N ASN A 277 -0.80 -17.80 5.64
CA ASN A 277 -0.37 -16.52 5.05
C ASN A 277 -0.20 -16.62 3.54
N CYS A 278 0.45 -17.68 3.02
CA CYS A 278 0.59 -17.89 1.58
C CYS A 278 -0.78 -17.96 0.89
N PHE A 279 -1.72 -18.71 1.48
CA PHE A 279 -3.07 -18.83 0.97
C PHE A 279 -3.83 -17.50 1.01
N ALA A 280 -3.78 -16.77 2.12
CA ALA A 280 -4.37 -15.45 2.26
C ALA A 280 -3.77 -14.46 1.25
N THR A 281 -2.45 -14.48 1.07
CA THR A 281 -1.74 -13.64 0.10
C THR A 281 -2.13 -13.96 -1.33
N PHE A 282 -2.28 -15.24 -1.68
CA PHE A 282 -2.80 -15.66 -2.98
C PHE A 282 -4.22 -15.14 -3.23
N LEU A 283 -5.12 -15.30 -2.26
CA LEU A 283 -6.50 -14.79 -2.37
C LEU A 283 -6.54 -13.27 -2.52
N LEU A 284 -5.80 -12.54 -1.67
CA LEU A 284 -5.71 -11.08 -1.74
C LEU A 284 -5.11 -10.59 -3.05
N ALA A 285 -4.11 -11.30 -3.59
CA ALA A 285 -3.52 -10.98 -4.89
C ALA A 285 -4.52 -11.20 -6.03
N LYS A 286 -5.26 -12.32 -6.02
CA LYS A 286 -6.33 -12.58 -6.99
C LYS A 286 -7.45 -11.56 -6.91
N SER A 287 -7.93 -11.23 -5.70
CA SER A 287 -8.93 -10.18 -5.49
C SER A 287 -8.42 -8.83 -6.02
N SER A 288 -7.18 -8.48 -5.70
CA SER A 288 -6.60 -7.20 -6.12
C SER A 288 -6.43 -7.11 -7.63
N PHE A 289 -6.16 -8.22 -8.32
CA PHE A 289 -6.13 -8.25 -9.78
C PHE A 289 -7.52 -7.98 -10.39
N ALA A 290 -8.57 -8.58 -9.82
CA ALA A 290 -9.94 -8.43 -10.28
C ALA A 290 -10.60 -7.09 -9.86
N ASN A 291 -9.98 -6.33 -8.96
CA ASN A 291 -10.52 -5.07 -8.42
C ASN A 291 -10.17 -3.82 -9.27
N TYR A 292 -9.81 -4.00 -10.55
CA TYR A 292 -9.50 -2.89 -11.47
C TYR A 292 -10.36 -2.91 -12.76
N PRO A 293 -11.70 -2.97 -12.67
CA PRO A 293 -12.58 -2.99 -13.85
C PRO A 293 -12.43 -1.74 -14.73
N GLY A 294 -12.22 -0.54 -14.17
CA GLY A 294 -12.06 0.68 -14.95
C GLY A 294 -10.82 0.68 -15.85
N GLY A 295 -9.72 0.10 -15.37
CA GLY A 295 -8.53 -0.11 -16.20
C GLY A 295 -8.78 -1.09 -17.35
N ALA A 296 -9.50 -2.18 -17.07
CA ALA A 296 -9.88 -3.16 -18.08
C ALA A 296 -10.86 -2.57 -19.12
N ALA A 297 -11.83 -1.78 -18.67
CA ALA A 297 -12.80 -1.09 -19.52
C ALA A 297 -12.12 -0.10 -20.47
N LEU A 298 -11.23 0.75 -19.97
CA LEU A 298 -10.53 1.71 -20.81
C LEU A 298 -9.55 1.02 -21.78
N TYR A 299 -8.92 -0.08 -21.36
CA TYR A 299 -8.08 -0.88 -22.25
C TYR A 299 -8.91 -1.53 -23.38
N ALA A 300 -10.06 -2.13 -23.05
CA ALA A 300 -10.97 -2.70 -24.03
C ALA A 300 -11.51 -1.62 -24.98
N PHE A 301 -11.92 -0.47 -24.44
CA PHE A 301 -12.38 0.69 -25.20
C PHE A 301 -11.38 1.11 -26.29
N ASN A 302 -10.13 1.37 -25.89
CA ASN A 302 -9.08 1.79 -26.83
C ASN A 302 -8.82 0.76 -27.94
N ARG A 303 -9.02 -0.53 -27.66
CA ARG A 303 -8.84 -1.60 -28.65
C ARG A 303 -10.02 -1.68 -29.62
N VAL A 304 -11.24 -1.55 -29.12
CA VAL A 304 -12.46 -1.65 -29.92
C VAL A 304 -12.59 -0.48 -30.89
N PHE A 305 -12.29 0.74 -30.43
CA PHE A 305 -12.49 1.95 -31.23
C PHE A 305 -11.20 2.47 -31.89
N MET A 306 -10.13 1.67 -31.94
CA MET A 306 -8.81 2.10 -32.42
C MET A 306 -8.81 2.74 -33.82
N SER A 307 -9.76 2.36 -34.69
CA SER A 307 -9.92 2.88 -36.05
C SER A 307 -10.79 4.12 -36.15
N GLU A 308 -11.43 4.57 -35.07
CA GLU A 308 -12.31 5.74 -35.10
C GLU A 308 -11.53 7.04 -34.87
N GLU A 309 -11.83 8.02 -35.72
CA GLU A 309 -11.34 9.39 -35.60
C GLU A 309 -12.35 10.22 -34.79
N HIS A 310 -11.85 11.21 -34.04
CA HIS A 310 -12.66 12.13 -33.23
C HIS A 310 -13.51 11.47 -32.13
N VAL A 311 -12.86 10.63 -31.32
CA VAL A 311 -13.50 10.01 -30.14
C VAL A 311 -13.45 10.95 -28.94
N HIS A 312 -14.61 11.31 -28.41
CA HIS A 312 -14.76 11.94 -27.10
C HIS A 312 -15.44 10.96 -26.15
N VAL A 313 -14.67 10.45 -25.19
CA VAL A 313 -15.14 9.49 -24.19
C VAL A 313 -15.20 10.14 -22.81
N HIS A 314 -16.35 9.99 -22.14
CA HIS A 314 -16.47 10.33 -20.73
C HIS A 314 -16.30 9.09 -19.84
N ILE A 315 -15.51 9.24 -18.79
CA ILE A 315 -15.14 8.17 -17.85
C ILE A 315 -15.82 8.45 -16.51
N SER A 316 -16.71 7.54 -16.10
CA SER A 316 -17.40 7.60 -14.80
C SER A 316 -16.43 7.55 -13.61
N ASN A 317 -16.93 7.99 -12.45
CA ASN A 317 -16.17 8.03 -11.21
C ASN A 317 -15.65 6.64 -10.81
N LEU A 318 -16.49 5.60 -10.82
CA LEU A 318 -16.04 4.24 -10.50
C LEU A 318 -14.94 3.77 -11.47
N ALA A 319 -15.07 4.05 -12.77
CA ALA A 319 -14.04 3.70 -13.75
C ALA A 319 -12.71 4.44 -13.48
N ALA A 320 -12.78 5.72 -13.12
CA ALA A 320 -11.61 6.52 -12.73
C ALA A 320 -10.92 5.96 -11.48
N GLN A 321 -11.69 5.59 -10.44
CA GLN A 321 -11.18 5.03 -9.19
C GLN A 321 -10.61 3.62 -9.36
N THR A 322 -11.14 2.84 -10.30
CA THR A 322 -10.77 1.43 -10.52
C THR A 322 -9.79 1.22 -11.68
N GLY A 323 -8.97 2.23 -12.00
CA GLY A 323 -7.76 2.04 -12.81
C GLY A 323 -7.75 2.70 -14.19
N ALA A 324 -8.76 3.51 -14.54
CA ALA A 324 -8.72 4.36 -15.74
C ALA A 324 -7.71 5.51 -15.57
N SER A 325 -6.42 5.18 -15.67
CA SER A 325 -5.30 6.11 -15.47
C SER A 325 -4.87 6.81 -16.76
N LEU A 326 -4.15 7.94 -16.63
CA LEU A 326 -3.57 8.67 -17.78
C LEU A 326 -2.66 7.80 -18.65
N PHE A 327 -2.00 6.77 -18.08
CA PHE A 327 -1.19 5.81 -18.86
C PHE A 327 -1.99 4.99 -19.88
N LEU A 328 -3.31 4.97 -19.77
CA LEU A 328 -4.23 4.32 -20.71
C LEU A 328 -4.80 5.32 -21.73
N HIS A 329 -4.46 6.61 -21.67
CA HIS A 329 -4.91 7.60 -22.64
C HIS A 329 -4.00 7.57 -23.88
N SER A 330 -3.95 6.40 -24.54
CA SER A 330 -2.96 6.13 -25.60
C SER A 330 -3.12 7.01 -26.84
N ASN A 331 -4.31 7.56 -27.06
CA ASN A 331 -4.70 8.29 -28.26
C ASN A 331 -4.87 9.80 -28.03
N ALA A 332 -4.34 10.34 -26.92
CA ALA A 332 -4.43 11.75 -26.56
C ALA A 332 -3.07 12.30 -26.06
N PRO A 333 -2.77 13.61 -26.29
CA PRO A 333 -1.54 14.23 -25.81
C PRO A 333 -1.50 14.35 -24.27
N PRO A 334 -0.30 14.52 -23.66
CA PRO A 334 1.00 14.70 -24.30
C PRO A 334 1.62 13.39 -24.78
N PHE A 335 2.12 13.39 -26.01
CA PHE A 335 2.95 12.31 -26.57
C PHE A 335 4.43 12.53 -26.19
N LEU A 336 5.19 11.45 -26.00
CA LEU A 336 6.63 11.54 -25.76
C LEU A 336 7.30 12.07 -27.04
N PRO A 337 8.11 13.14 -26.97
CA PRO A 337 8.77 13.69 -28.15
C PRO A 337 9.63 12.63 -28.86
N GLY A 338 9.51 12.54 -30.19
CA GLY A 338 10.34 11.65 -31.03
C GLY A 338 9.81 10.21 -31.20
N LEU A 339 8.56 9.93 -30.81
CA LEU A 339 7.93 8.62 -31.01
C LEU A 339 6.68 8.78 -31.88
N ASP A 340 6.77 8.30 -33.12
CA ASP A 340 5.62 8.26 -34.03
C ASP A 340 4.60 7.24 -33.54
N VAL A 341 3.40 7.71 -33.20
CA VAL A 341 2.29 6.84 -32.80
C VAL A 341 1.42 6.67 -34.04
N GLY A 342 1.50 5.51 -34.71
CA GLY A 342 0.77 5.22 -35.96
C GLY A 342 -0.76 5.06 -35.80
N HIS A 343 -1.39 5.83 -34.91
CA HIS A 343 -2.81 5.76 -34.55
C HIS A 343 -3.42 7.17 -34.44
N PRO A 344 -4.74 7.33 -34.60
CA PRO A 344 -5.39 8.65 -34.50
C PRO A 344 -5.15 9.30 -33.13
N THR A 345 -4.64 10.53 -33.15
CA THR A 345 -4.15 11.28 -31.98
C THR A 345 -5.14 12.29 -31.41
N ASN A 346 -6.37 12.31 -31.94
CA ASN A 346 -7.39 13.33 -31.65
C ASN A 346 -8.50 12.81 -30.73
N TRP A 347 -8.16 12.03 -29.71
CA TRP A 347 -9.14 11.58 -28.72
C TRP A 347 -9.20 12.53 -27.52
N VAL A 348 -10.39 12.66 -26.94
CA VAL A 348 -10.62 13.41 -25.71
C VAL A 348 -11.12 12.45 -24.63
N TYR A 349 -10.32 12.28 -23.58
CA TYR A 349 -10.69 11.50 -22.40
C TYR A 349 -11.15 12.46 -21.29
N ASN A 350 -12.46 12.55 -21.10
CA ASN A 350 -13.09 13.47 -20.17
C ASN A 350 -13.40 12.78 -18.83
N LYS A 351 -12.98 13.40 -17.73
CA LYS A 351 -13.19 12.92 -16.34
C LYS A 351 -13.92 13.96 -15.48
N THR A 352 -14.68 14.85 -16.11
CA THR A 352 -15.39 15.93 -15.39
C THR A 352 -16.34 15.31 -14.37
N GLU A 353 -16.13 15.60 -13.09
CA GLU A 353 -16.93 15.04 -12.01
C GLU A 353 -18.31 15.70 -11.93
N ASN A 354 -19.26 15.07 -11.21
CA ASN A 354 -20.61 15.59 -10.93
C ASN A 354 -21.50 15.82 -12.16
N LEU A 355 -21.24 15.14 -13.28
CA LEU A 355 -22.13 15.13 -14.43
C LEU A 355 -23.15 14.00 -14.33
N SER A 356 -24.44 14.34 -14.51
CA SER A 356 -25.49 13.34 -14.62
C SER A 356 -25.48 12.69 -16.01
N LEU A 357 -25.96 11.44 -16.11
CA LEU A 357 -26.09 10.76 -17.41
C LEU A 357 -26.99 11.51 -18.40
N ARG A 358 -27.96 12.29 -17.91
CA ARG A 358 -28.78 13.18 -18.74
C ARG A 358 -27.95 14.30 -19.34
N ALA A 359 -27.17 15.02 -18.52
CA ALA A 359 -26.26 16.07 -19.00
C ALA A 359 -25.22 15.53 -20.01
N LEU A 360 -24.74 14.30 -19.80
CA LEU A 360 -23.84 13.61 -20.74
C LEU A 360 -24.54 13.25 -22.06
N THR A 361 -25.82 12.90 -22.01
CA THR A 361 -26.65 12.59 -23.18
C THR A 361 -27.03 13.87 -23.96
N ASP A 362 -27.27 14.98 -23.27
CA ASP A 362 -27.55 16.28 -23.87
C ASP A 362 -26.31 16.86 -24.59
N SER A 363 -25.12 16.55 -24.09
CA SER A 363 -23.87 16.96 -24.73
C SER A 363 -23.58 16.17 -26.00
N LYS A 364 -23.95 16.74 -27.16
CA LYS A 364 -23.67 16.17 -28.50
C LYS A 364 -22.18 15.96 -28.80
N GLN A 365 -21.30 16.62 -28.04
CA GLN A 365 -19.85 16.47 -28.19
C GLN A 365 -19.35 15.13 -27.67
N ILE A 366 -20.08 14.45 -26.78
CA ILE A 366 -19.67 13.17 -26.21
C ILE A 366 -20.16 12.05 -27.12
N THR A 367 -19.20 11.31 -27.65
CA THR A 367 -19.43 10.20 -28.60
C THR A 367 -19.55 8.85 -27.89
N HIS A 368 -18.86 8.68 -26.76
CA HIS A 368 -18.73 7.41 -26.05
C HIS A 368 -18.81 7.62 -24.52
N LEU A 369 -19.31 6.62 -23.80
CA LEU A 369 -19.36 6.62 -22.33
C LEU A 369 -18.79 5.32 -21.77
N ILE A 370 -18.04 5.44 -20.67
CA ILE A 370 -17.77 4.34 -19.76
C ILE A 370 -18.58 4.61 -18.50
N ALA A 371 -19.74 3.97 -18.38
CA ALA A 371 -20.73 4.24 -17.36
C ALA A 371 -20.86 3.08 -16.35
N GLU A 372 -21.39 3.40 -15.18
CA GLU A 372 -21.72 2.43 -14.13
C GLU A 372 -23.07 1.79 -14.44
N ILE A 373 -23.14 0.46 -14.39
CA ILE A 373 -24.36 -0.29 -14.76
C ILE A 373 -25.58 0.07 -13.90
N PRO A 374 -25.46 0.22 -12.57
CA PRO A 374 -26.59 0.62 -11.73
C PRO A 374 -27.17 2.00 -12.06
N ALA A 375 -26.44 2.84 -12.81
CA ALA A 375 -26.88 4.18 -13.16
C ALA A 375 -27.63 4.23 -14.52
N LEU A 376 -27.74 3.11 -15.23
CA LEU A 376 -28.37 3.06 -16.55
C LEU A 376 -29.90 2.99 -16.45
N ASP A 377 -30.56 4.09 -16.80
CA ASP A 377 -32.01 4.13 -16.99
C ASP A 377 -32.40 3.81 -18.43
N SER A 378 -33.64 3.35 -18.66
CA SER A 378 -34.18 3.08 -20.00
C SER A 378 -34.08 4.29 -20.94
N ALA A 379 -34.32 5.49 -20.44
CA ALA A 379 -34.22 6.74 -21.19
C ALA A 379 -32.79 7.04 -21.69
N VAL A 380 -31.75 6.57 -20.99
CA VAL A 380 -30.35 6.69 -21.43
C VAL A 380 -30.09 5.68 -22.55
N MET A 381 -30.60 4.46 -22.42
CA MET A 381 -30.44 3.40 -23.43
C MET A 381 -31.11 3.71 -24.76
N ASP A 382 -32.04 4.67 -24.81
CA ASP A 382 -32.61 5.16 -26.08
C ASP A 382 -31.57 5.87 -26.95
N SER A 383 -30.64 6.61 -26.31
CA SER A 383 -29.59 7.39 -27.01
C SER A 383 -28.26 6.65 -27.14
N TRP A 384 -28.06 5.55 -26.40
CA TRP A 384 -26.79 4.86 -26.28
C TRP A 384 -26.91 3.36 -26.62
N SER A 385 -25.94 2.81 -27.35
CA SER A 385 -25.82 1.38 -27.66
C SER A 385 -24.71 0.73 -26.83
N PRO A 386 -24.98 -0.37 -26.10
CA PRO A 386 -23.97 -1.09 -25.34
C PRO A 386 -23.06 -1.88 -26.28
N VAL A 387 -21.75 -1.75 -26.07
CA VAL A 387 -20.72 -2.39 -26.91
C VAL A 387 -20.01 -3.50 -26.15
N ALA A 388 -19.68 -3.27 -24.89
CA ALA A 388 -19.05 -4.29 -24.04
C ALA A 388 -19.36 -4.04 -22.56
N VAL A 389 -19.39 -5.11 -21.79
CA VAL A 389 -19.58 -5.11 -20.34
C VAL A 389 -18.30 -5.60 -19.67
N VAL A 390 -17.96 -4.99 -18.53
CA VAL A 390 -16.77 -5.32 -17.77
C VAL A 390 -17.13 -5.65 -16.34
N ASP A 391 -16.73 -6.87 -15.96
CA ASP A 391 -16.95 -7.40 -14.63
C ASP A 391 -15.94 -6.84 -13.62
N GLY A 392 -16.39 -6.65 -12.38
CA GLY A 392 -15.58 -6.33 -11.21
C GLY A 392 -15.69 -7.40 -10.13
N PHE A 393 -14.78 -7.34 -9.15
CA PHE A 393 -14.76 -8.26 -8.00
C PHE A 393 -15.84 -7.90 -6.95
N ASP A 394 -16.61 -8.88 -6.48
CA ASP A 394 -17.59 -8.69 -5.39
C ASP A 394 -17.25 -9.44 -4.10
N GLY A 395 -16.48 -10.52 -4.19
CA GLY A 395 -16.16 -11.32 -3.01
C GLY A 395 -15.76 -12.74 -3.34
N TRP A 396 -15.60 -13.52 -2.28
CA TRP A 396 -15.36 -14.96 -2.37
C TRP A 396 -16.56 -15.70 -1.78
N ARG A 397 -17.04 -16.72 -2.49
CA ARG A 397 -18.04 -17.65 -1.98
C ARG A 397 -17.40 -19.02 -1.81
N LEU A 398 -17.64 -19.62 -0.64
CA LEU A 398 -17.32 -21.02 -0.44
C LEU A 398 -18.37 -21.87 -1.15
N ASP A 399 -17.93 -22.71 -2.07
CA ASP A 399 -18.78 -23.70 -2.70
C ASP A 399 -19.14 -24.78 -1.67
N ARG A 400 -20.44 -25.00 -1.46
CA ARG A 400 -20.94 -25.97 -0.47
C ARG A 400 -20.91 -27.40 -1.02
N ASP A 401 -20.73 -27.57 -2.33
CA ASP A 401 -20.76 -28.86 -3.00
C ASP A 401 -19.46 -29.66 -2.79
N VAL A 402 -18.42 -29.03 -2.23
CA VAL A 402 -17.16 -29.69 -1.84
C VAL A 402 -17.40 -30.83 -0.85
N GLY A 403 -18.32 -30.64 0.10
CA GLY A 403 -18.69 -31.67 1.07
C GLY A 403 -19.41 -32.86 0.42
N GLN A 404 -20.11 -32.64 -0.70
CA GLN A 404 -20.73 -33.72 -1.47
C GLN A 404 -19.70 -34.45 -2.35
N ALA A 405 -18.75 -33.73 -2.95
CA ALA A 405 -17.69 -34.32 -3.77
C ALA A 405 -16.80 -35.31 -2.98
N PHE A 406 -16.56 -35.06 -1.69
CA PHE A 406 -15.87 -36.01 -0.81
C PHE A 406 -16.65 -37.30 -0.54
N LYS A 407 -17.98 -37.29 -0.69
CA LYS A 407 -18.80 -38.50 -0.59
C LYS A 407 -18.72 -39.38 -1.84
N VAL A 408 -18.38 -38.79 -2.99
CA VAL A 408 -18.24 -39.51 -4.27
C VAL A 408 -16.84 -40.11 -4.41
N GLY A 409 -15.80 -39.45 -3.92
CA GLY A 409 -14.47 -40.03 -3.77
C GLY A 409 -13.40 -39.05 -3.34
N VAL A 410 -12.29 -39.55 -2.79
CA VAL A 410 -11.18 -38.70 -2.29
C VAL A 410 -10.54 -37.87 -3.41
N ALA A 411 -10.39 -38.44 -4.60
CA ALA A 411 -9.82 -37.73 -5.76
C ALA A 411 -10.75 -36.60 -6.25
N GLU A 412 -12.06 -36.80 -6.19
CA GLU A 412 -13.05 -35.79 -6.57
C GLU A 412 -13.21 -34.71 -5.50
N GLY A 413 -13.16 -35.09 -4.22
CA GLY A 413 -13.08 -34.14 -3.10
C GLY A 413 -11.83 -33.25 -3.17
N LEU A 414 -10.66 -33.81 -3.53
CA LEU A 414 -9.44 -33.04 -3.74
C LEU A 414 -9.51 -32.10 -4.97
N LYS A 415 -10.16 -32.51 -6.06
CA LYS A 415 -10.43 -31.62 -7.20
C LYS A 415 -11.41 -30.51 -6.83
N ALA A 416 -12.47 -30.84 -6.09
CA ALA A 416 -13.46 -29.88 -5.61
C ALA A 416 -12.86 -28.88 -4.62
N LEU A 417 -11.89 -29.28 -3.79
CA LEU A 417 -11.11 -28.35 -2.94
C LEU A 417 -10.41 -27.25 -3.74
N GLY A 418 -9.92 -27.56 -4.95
CA GLY A 418 -9.33 -26.56 -5.85
C GLY A 418 -10.31 -25.50 -6.34
N ASN A 419 -11.61 -25.85 -6.39
CA ASN A 419 -12.71 -24.97 -6.80
C ASN A 419 -13.59 -24.53 -5.62
N ALA A 420 -13.23 -24.91 -4.39
CA ALA A 420 -14.01 -24.66 -3.18
C ALA A 420 -14.21 -23.16 -2.88
N LEU A 421 -13.34 -22.31 -3.42
CA LEU A 421 -13.44 -20.86 -3.31
C LEU A 421 -13.66 -20.27 -4.70
N VAL A 422 -14.89 -19.84 -4.96
CA VAL A 422 -15.26 -19.20 -6.23
C VAL A 422 -15.20 -17.69 -6.05
N MET A 423 -14.48 -17.02 -6.95
CA MET A 423 -14.46 -15.56 -7.03
C MET A 423 -15.76 -15.09 -7.65
N LEU A 424 -16.58 -14.36 -6.88
CA LEU A 424 -17.77 -13.71 -7.40
C LEU A 424 -17.38 -12.45 -8.16
N ARG A 425 -17.97 -12.31 -9.34
CA ARG A 425 -17.86 -11.12 -10.18
C ARG A 425 -19.25 -10.68 -10.61
N SER A 426 -19.46 -9.38 -10.68
CA SER A 426 -20.64 -8.77 -11.26
C SER A 426 -20.22 -7.76 -12.30
N GLU A 427 -21.12 -7.54 -13.23
CA GLU A 427 -21.04 -6.48 -14.21
C GLU A 427 -21.02 -5.12 -13.47
N LYS A 428 -19.91 -4.38 -13.56
CA LYS A 428 -19.77 -3.07 -12.89
C LYS A 428 -19.85 -1.91 -13.86
N LEU A 429 -19.20 -2.07 -15.01
CA LEU A 429 -19.03 -1.00 -15.99
C LEU A 429 -19.50 -1.47 -17.36
N VAL A 430 -20.10 -0.54 -18.11
CA VAL A 430 -20.48 -0.74 -19.50
C VAL A 430 -19.76 0.28 -20.38
N ILE A 431 -19.39 -0.15 -21.57
CA ILE A 431 -18.90 0.69 -22.65
C ILE A 431 -20.08 0.96 -23.57
N LEU A 432 -20.42 2.24 -23.72
CA LEU A 432 -21.52 2.71 -24.55
C LEU A 432 -20.99 3.54 -25.71
N ARG A 433 -21.64 3.38 -26.86
CA ARG A 433 -21.48 4.21 -28.06
C ARG A 433 -22.76 4.99 -28.29
N ARG A 434 -22.67 6.26 -28.69
CA ARG A 434 -23.86 7.06 -29.04
C ARG A 434 -24.52 6.47 -30.30
N LYS A 435 -25.84 6.30 -30.27
CA LYS A 435 -26.61 5.92 -31.47
C LYS A 435 -26.63 7.11 -32.43
N SER A 436 -26.35 6.84 -33.69
CA SER A 436 -26.36 7.83 -34.78
C SER A 436 -27.77 8.28 -35.12
#